data_AF-A0A2G5CLE1-F1
#
_entry.id   AF-A0A2G5CLE1-F1
#
_cell.length_a   1.000
_cell.length_b   1.000
_cell.length_c   1.000
_cell.angle_alpha   90.00
_cell.angle_beta   90.00
_cell.angle_gamma   90.00
#
_symmetry.space_group_name_H-M   'P 1'
#
loop_
_entity.id
_entity.type
_entity.pdbx_description
1 polymer ?
#
loop_
_entity_poly.entity_id
_entity_poly.type
_entity_poly.pdbx_seq_one_letter_code
_entity_poly.pdbx_strand_id
1 'polypeptide(L)'
;MEGKEEDVNLGANKYSERQPLGTAAQTQDKDYKEPPPALLFEPGELSSWSFYRAGIAEFMATFLFLYVTILTVMGYSRSKNKCATVGIQGIAWSFGGMIFALVYCTAGISGGHINPAVTFGLLLARKLSLTRAVWYMVMQCLGAICGAGVVKGFQTSEYQLLGGGANVVAPGYTKGSGLGAEIIGTFVLVYTVFSATDAKRNARDSHVPVSILF
;
A
#
# COMPACT_ATOMS: atom_id res chain seq x y z
N MET A 1 34.50 42.40 33.69
CA MET A 1 35.76 42.48 32.91
C MET A 1 36.63 41.39 33.50
N GLU A 2 37.06 40.32 32.85
CA GLU A 2 37.23 39.90 31.45
C GLU A 2 37.26 38.35 31.52
N GLY A 3 36.76 37.61 30.53
CA GLY A 3 37.58 37.16 29.39
C GLY A 3 38.09 35.74 29.67
N LYS A 4 37.42 34.71 29.13
CA LYS A 4 37.75 34.00 27.88
C LYS A 4 39.00 33.11 28.00
N GLU A 5 38.77 31.80 28.01
CA GLU A 5 39.55 30.80 27.26
C GLU A 5 38.78 29.46 27.29
N GLU A 6 37.83 29.29 26.36
CA GLU A 6 37.33 27.98 25.93
C GLU A 6 37.44 27.91 24.40
N ASP A 7 38.57 27.35 23.98
CA ASP A 7 38.94 26.86 22.66
C ASP A 7 39.72 25.57 23.03
N VAL A 8 39.49 24.34 22.55
CA VAL A 8 39.28 23.81 21.19
C VAL A 8 38.83 22.34 21.34
N ASN A 9 38.25 21.79 20.27
CA ASN A 9 38.30 20.37 19.82
C ASN A 9 37.10 19.44 20.09
N LEU A 10 36.17 19.46 19.13
CA LEU A 10 35.81 18.33 18.26
C LEU A 10 35.72 16.94 18.94
N GLY A 11 34.52 16.64 19.44
CA GLY A 11 34.10 15.28 19.82
C GLY A 11 33.85 14.38 18.61
N ALA A 12 34.93 13.96 17.95
CA ALA A 12 34.91 12.80 17.06
C ALA A 12 34.90 11.50 17.89
N ASN A 13 34.06 10.57 17.45
CA ASN A 13 34.13 9.12 17.70
C ASN A 13 33.94 8.61 19.14
N LYS A 14 32.75 8.04 19.38
CA LYS A 14 32.61 6.84 20.23
C LYS A 14 31.42 5.99 19.79
N TYR A 15 31.55 5.32 18.64
CA TYR A 15 30.79 4.09 18.40
C TYR A 15 31.46 2.98 19.23
N SER A 16 30.73 2.46 20.22
CA SER A 16 31.14 1.28 20.97
C SER A 16 30.72 0.05 20.18
N GLU A 17 31.61 -0.43 19.31
CA GLU A 17 31.48 -1.73 18.66
C GLU A 17 31.97 -2.82 19.62
N ARG A 18 31.05 -3.70 20.05
CA ARG A 18 31.21 -5.13 20.41
C ARG A 18 30.07 -5.56 21.34
N GLN A 19 29.04 -6.17 20.77
CA GLN A 19 28.30 -7.23 21.44
C GLN A 19 28.19 -8.43 20.49
N PRO A 20 28.52 -9.65 20.96
CA PRO A 20 28.74 -10.80 20.10
C PRO A 20 27.42 -11.36 19.52
N LEU A 21 27.50 -11.89 18.30
CA LEU A 21 26.52 -12.82 17.76
C LEU A 21 26.42 -14.03 18.70
N GLY A 22 25.31 -14.18 19.40
CA GLY A 22 25.05 -15.37 20.22
C GLY A 22 23.93 -15.18 21.22
N THR A 23 22.76 -15.71 20.88
CA THR A 23 21.77 -16.37 21.75
C THR A 23 21.85 -16.07 23.26
N ALA A 24 21.41 -14.89 23.70
CA ALA A 24 20.86 -14.63 25.04
C ALA A 24 20.38 -13.17 25.15
N ALA A 25 19.25 -12.96 25.83
CA ALA A 25 18.58 -11.68 26.17
C ALA A 25 17.76 -11.05 25.01
N GLN A 26 16.44 -10.89 25.08
CA GLN A 26 15.51 -10.90 26.20
C GLN A 26 14.17 -11.56 25.79
N THR A 27 13.76 -12.57 26.54
CA THR A 27 12.35 -12.79 26.86
C THR A 27 11.88 -11.58 27.66
N GLN A 28 11.41 -10.54 26.97
CA GLN A 28 10.45 -9.62 27.55
C GLN A 28 9.09 -10.04 27.04
N ASP A 29 8.29 -10.64 27.92
CA ASP A 29 6.83 -10.65 27.83
C ASP A 29 6.35 -9.19 27.69
N LYS A 30 6.37 -8.67 26.47
CA LYS A 30 5.43 -7.62 26.10
C LYS A 30 4.17 -8.36 25.69
N ASP A 31 3.34 -8.71 26.67
CA ASP A 31 1.95 -9.05 26.42
C ASP A 31 1.37 -7.94 25.55
N TYR A 32 1.23 -8.22 24.25
CA TYR A 32 0.64 -7.28 23.31
C TYR A 32 -0.81 -7.06 23.76
N LYS A 33 -1.06 -5.93 24.40
CA LYS A 33 -2.41 -5.47 24.67
C LYS A 33 -2.94 -4.89 23.37
N GLU A 34 -3.93 -5.57 22.80
CA GLU A 34 -4.66 -5.06 21.65
C GLU A 34 -5.16 -3.64 21.96
N PRO A 35 -4.93 -2.68 21.05
CA PRO A 35 -5.50 -1.35 21.22
C PRO A 35 -7.03 -1.45 21.28
N PRO A 36 -7.69 -0.56 22.05
CA PRO A 36 -9.15 -0.54 22.10
C PRO A 36 -9.72 -0.40 20.67
N PRO A 37 -10.89 -1.00 20.39
CA PRO A 37 -11.52 -0.90 19.09
C PRO A 37 -11.71 0.57 18.71
N ALA A 38 -11.42 0.92 17.46
CA ALA A 38 -11.52 2.29 16.98
C ALA A 38 -12.94 2.82 17.18
N LEU A 39 -13.05 4.05 17.70
CA LEU A 39 -14.31 4.76 17.76
C LEU A 39 -14.79 5.03 16.33
N LEU A 40 -16.09 4.83 16.08
CA LEU A 40 -16.66 5.04 14.74
C LEU A 40 -16.50 6.50 14.29
N PHE A 41 -16.61 7.44 15.22
CA PHE A 41 -16.46 8.87 14.96
C PHE A 41 -15.51 9.51 15.97
N GLU A 42 -14.42 10.07 15.47
CA GLU A 42 -13.50 10.94 16.23
C GLU A 42 -13.35 12.28 15.49
N PRO A 43 -14.17 13.30 15.82
CA PRO A 43 -14.13 14.59 15.13
C PRO A 43 -12.77 15.30 15.29
N GLY A 44 -11.99 14.96 16.33
CA GLY A 44 -10.63 15.48 16.52
C GLY A 44 -9.62 15.04 15.46
N GLU A 45 -9.87 13.94 14.73
CA GLU A 45 -8.97 13.48 13.65
C GLU A 45 -8.91 14.48 12.49
N LEU A 46 -10.02 15.17 12.20
CA LEU A 46 -10.13 16.12 11.07
C LEU A 46 -9.23 17.35 11.23
N SER A 47 -8.82 17.67 12.45
CA SER A 47 -7.91 18.78 12.73
C SER A 47 -6.44 18.34 12.72
N SER A 48 -6.15 17.04 12.60
CA SER A 48 -4.78 16.53 12.70
C SER A 48 -4.04 16.65 11.38
N TRP A 49 -2.85 17.24 11.40
CA TRP A 49 -1.97 17.30 10.23
C TRP A 49 -1.59 15.90 9.69
N SER A 50 -1.46 14.92 10.59
CA SER A 50 -1.16 13.54 10.23
C SER A 50 -2.29 12.88 9.44
N PHE A 51 -3.55 13.30 9.65
CA PHE A 51 -4.71 12.80 8.90
C PHE A 51 -4.64 13.22 7.42
N TYR A 52 -4.35 14.49 7.15
CA TYR A 52 -4.17 14.98 5.78
C TYR A 52 -2.94 14.36 5.10
N ARG A 53 -1.82 14.26 5.82
CA ARG A 53 -0.61 13.58 5.31
C ARG A 53 -0.88 12.13 4.91
N ALA A 54 -1.66 11.41 5.72
CA ALA A 54 -2.06 10.03 5.40
C ALA A 54 -2.95 9.96 4.16
N GLY A 55 -3.92 10.87 4.02
CA GLY A 55 -4.74 10.96 2.80
C GLY A 55 -3.93 11.26 1.54
N ILE A 56 -2.95 12.17 1.62
CA ILE A 56 -2.04 12.47 0.51
C ILE A 56 -1.20 11.24 0.16
N ALA A 57 -0.74 10.48 1.15
CA ALA A 57 0.00 9.24 0.92
C ALA A 57 -0.85 8.19 0.17
N GLU A 58 -2.11 7.99 0.59
CA GLU A 58 -3.06 7.10 -0.09
C GLU A 58 -3.35 7.54 -1.53
N PHE A 59 -3.53 8.85 -1.76
CA PHE A 59 -3.71 9.41 -3.10
C PHE A 59 -2.48 9.15 -3.98
N MET A 60 -1.28 9.51 -3.50
CA MET A 60 -0.04 9.37 -4.28
C MET A 60 0.29 7.90 -4.56
N ALA A 61 0.08 7.02 -3.58
CA ALA A 61 0.27 5.59 -3.78
C ALA A 61 -0.70 5.05 -4.84
N THR A 62 -1.98 5.38 -4.74
CA THR A 62 -2.99 4.90 -5.69
C THR A 62 -2.77 5.51 -7.09
N PHE A 63 -2.35 6.77 -7.17
CA PHE A 63 -1.92 7.41 -8.41
C PHE A 63 -0.79 6.64 -9.10
N LEU A 64 0.30 6.37 -8.38
CA LEU A 64 1.45 5.66 -8.93
C LEU A 64 1.09 4.21 -9.29
N PHE A 65 0.27 3.55 -8.46
CA PHE A 65 -0.22 2.21 -8.71
C PHE A 65 -0.97 2.12 -10.05
N LEU A 66 -1.97 2.96 -10.27
CA LEU A 66 -2.76 2.93 -11.50
C LEU A 66 -1.97 3.45 -12.70
N TYR A 67 -1.12 4.46 -12.52
CA TYR A 67 -0.25 4.95 -13.59
C TYR A 67 0.65 3.84 -14.15
N VAL A 68 1.39 3.13 -13.29
CA VAL A 68 2.35 2.09 -13.72
C VAL A 68 1.64 0.86 -14.29
N THR A 69 0.58 0.39 -13.61
CA THR A 69 -0.12 -0.83 -14.02
C THR A 69 -0.88 -0.64 -15.33
N ILE A 70 -1.63 0.46 -15.48
CA ILE A 70 -2.33 0.76 -16.73
C ILE A 70 -1.33 0.99 -17.85
N LEU A 71 -0.22 1.71 -17.63
CA LEU A 71 0.80 1.90 -18.65
C LEU A 71 1.41 0.57 -19.11
N THR A 72 1.61 -0.38 -18.19
CA THR A 72 2.08 -1.74 -18.50
C THR A 72 1.06 -2.51 -19.34
N VAL A 73 -0.22 -2.49 -18.95
CA VAL A 73 -1.33 -3.11 -19.71
C VAL A 73 -1.43 -2.50 -21.11
N MET A 74 -1.31 -1.18 -21.23
CA MET A 74 -1.34 -0.48 -22.51
C MET A 74 -0.14 -0.85 -23.38
N GLY A 75 1.06 -0.94 -22.81
CA GLY A 75 2.27 -1.39 -23.50
C GLY A 75 2.14 -2.81 -24.05
N TYR A 76 1.58 -3.73 -23.26
CA TYR A 76 1.23 -5.08 -23.71
C TYR A 76 0.18 -5.04 -24.84
N SER A 77 -0.89 -4.26 -24.66
CA SER A 77 -2.06 -4.26 -25.55
C SER A 77 -1.76 -3.63 -26.91
N ARG A 78 -0.91 -2.60 -26.99
CA ARG A 78 -0.53 -1.97 -28.26
C ARG A 78 0.44 -2.78 -29.11
N SER A 79 1.22 -3.69 -28.50
CA SER A 79 2.22 -4.45 -29.25
C SER A 79 1.56 -5.43 -30.22
N LYS A 80 2.07 -5.47 -31.46
CA LYS A 80 1.64 -6.44 -32.48
C LYS A 80 2.08 -7.87 -32.15
N ASN A 81 3.28 -8.02 -31.57
CA ASN A 81 3.80 -9.31 -31.15
C ASN A 81 3.77 -9.39 -29.62
N LYS A 82 2.80 -10.12 -29.07
CA LYS A 82 2.64 -10.28 -27.62
C LYS A 82 3.80 -11.03 -26.97
N CYS A 83 4.44 -11.94 -27.69
CA CYS A 83 5.59 -12.71 -27.20
C CYS A 83 6.85 -11.84 -27.01
N ALA A 84 6.91 -10.68 -27.65
CA ALA A 84 8.01 -9.72 -27.49
C ALA A 84 7.74 -8.67 -26.38
N THR A 85 6.65 -8.83 -25.62
CA THR A 85 6.30 -7.94 -24.50
C THR A 85 6.59 -8.61 -23.16
N VAL A 86 6.30 -7.90 -22.06
CA VAL A 86 6.32 -8.46 -20.70
C VAL A 86 5.34 -9.62 -20.49
N GLY A 87 4.42 -9.86 -21.43
CA GLY A 87 3.41 -10.92 -21.34
C GLY A 87 2.36 -10.66 -20.25
N ILE A 88 1.38 -11.55 -20.15
CA ILE A 88 0.35 -11.49 -19.09
C ILE A 88 0.98 -11.66 -17.71
N GLN A 89 2.04 -12.47 -17.61
CA GLN A 89 2.81 -12.64 -16.37
C GLN A 89 3.43 -11.33 -15.90
N GLY A 90 4.01 -10.52 -16.81
CA GLY A 90 4.57 -9.22 -16.47
C GLY A 90 3.51 -8.20 -16.04
N ILE A 91 2.30 -8.28 -16.60
CA ILE A 91 1.16 -7.50 -16.09
C ILE A 91 0.86 -7.89 -14.64
N ALA A 92 0.72 -9.18 -14.34
CA ALA A 92 0.46 -9.65 -12.97
C ALA A 92 1.55 -9.19 -11.98
N TRP A 93 2.83 -9.27 -12.38
CA TRP A 93 3.95 -8.76 -11.59
C TRP A 93 3.90 -7.25 -11.38
N SER A 94 3.45 -6.47 -12.37
CA SER A 94 3.27 -5.02 -12.23
C SER A 94 2.23 -4.70 -11.14
N PHE A 95 1.09 -5.41 -11.12
CA PHE A 95 0.08 -5.23 -10.08
C PHE A 95 0.59 -5.61 -8.69
N GLY A 96 1.08 -6.84 -8.52
CA GLY A 96 1.56 -7.33 -7.22
C GLY A 96 2.79 -6.58 -6.71
N GLY A 97 3.76 -6.33 -7.59
CA GLY A 97 5.00 -5.63 -7.26
C GLY A 97 4.79 -4.16 -6.88
N MET A 98 3.87 -3.46 -7.55
CA MET A 98 3.52 -2.09 -7.17
C MET A 98 2.81 -2.04 -5.82
N ILE A 99 1.87 -2.95 -5.55
CA ILE A 99 1.24 -3.03 -4.22
C ILE A 99 2.29 -3.30 -3.15
N PHE A 100 3.17 -4.29 -3.34
CA PHE A 100 4.26 -4.58 -2.41
C PHE A 100 5.11 -3.33 -2.10
N ALA A 101 5.60 -2.65 -3.13
CA ALA A 101 6.47 -1.49 -2.96
C ALA A 101 5.74 -0.33 -2.28
N LEU A 102 4.52 -0.03 -2.71
CA LEU A 102 3.76 1.10 -2.19
C LEU A 102 3.26 0.86 -0.77
N VAL A 103 2.82 -0.36 -0.44
CA VAL A 103 2.48 -0.73 0.95
C VAL A 103 3.70 -0.55 1.82
N TYR A 104 4.87 -1.05 1.41
CA TYR A 104 6.11 -0.86 2.16
C TYR A 104 6.44 0.62 2.40
N CYS A 105 6.29 1.47 1.39
CA CYS A 105 6.55 2.91 1.50
C CYS A 105 5.51 3.66 2.36
N THR A 106 4.25 3.23 2.36
CA THR A 106 3.13 3.98 2.97
C THR A 106 2.61 3.38 4.28
N ALA A 107 3.01 2.15 4.64
CA ALA A 107 2.61 1.48 5.88
C ALA A 107 2.88 2.35 7.12
N GLY A 108 4.03 3.02 7.19
CA GLY A 108 4.39 3.88 8.32
C GLY A 108 3.70 5.26 8.34
N ILE A 109 2.95 5.62 7.28
CA ILE A 109 2.33 6.94 7.14
C ILE A 109 0.80 6.84 7.20
N SER A 110 0.20 6.02 6.32
CA SER A 110 -1.25 5.86 6.21
C SER A 110 -1.77 4.51 6.73
N GLY A 111 -0.89 3.52 6.86
CA GLY A 111 -1.25 2.11 7.03
C GLY A 111 -1.16 1.32 5.73
N GLY A 112 -0.92 1.98 4.59
CA GLY A 112 -0.70 1.35 3.29
C GLY A 112 -1.92 0.59 2.77
N HIS A 113 -3.09 1.23 2.74
CA HIS A 113 -4.32 0.57 2.33
C HIS A 113 -4.41 0.45 0.81
N ILE A 114 -4.26 1.59 0.10
CA ILE A 114 -4.21 1.76 -1.37
C ILE A 114 -5.49 1.29 -2.11
N ASN A 115 -6.35 0.55 -1.42
CA ASN A 115 -7.51 -0.13 -1.95
C ASN A 115 -8.75 0.14 -1.06
N PRO A 116 -9.87 0.60 -1.66
CA PRO A 116 -11.12 0.82 -0.93
C PRO A 116 -11.65 -0.43 -0.23
N ALA A 117 -11.52 -1.62 -0.82
CA ALA A 117 -11.98 -2.87 -0.21
C ALA A 117 -11.16 -3.25 1.03
N VAL A 118 -9.84 -3.01 1.01
CA VAL A 118 -8.97 -3.21 2.18
C VAL A 118 -9.32 -2.22 3.29
N THR A 119 -9.51 -0.95 2.93
CA THR A 119 -9.94 0.11 3.85
C THR A 119 -11.29 -0.24 4.50
N PHE A 120 -12.23 -0.74 3.70
CA PHE A 120 -13.54 -1.17 4.18
C PHE A 120 -13.46 -2.40 5.09
N GLY A 121 -12.64 -3.39 4.75
CA GLY A 121 -12.39 -4.55 5.62
C GLY A 121 -11.88 -4.13 7.00
N LEU A 122 -10.88 -3.24 7.04
CA LEU A 122 -10.31 -2.73 8.29
C LEU A 122 -11.31 -1.89 9.10
N LEU A 123 -12.19 -1.14 8.43
CA LEU A 123 -13.32 -0.46 9.07
C LEU A 123 -14.27 -1.46 9.74
N LEU A 124 -14.68 -2.53 9.03
CA LEU A 124 -15.56 -3.56 9.58
C LEU A 124 -14.94 -4.29 10.78
N ALA A 125 -13.62 -4.49 10.76
CA ALA A 125 -12.87 -5.04 11.88
C ALA A 125 -12.61 -4.05 13.03
N ARG A 126 -13.16 -2.82 12.96
CA ARG A 126 -12.95 -1.73 13.93
C ARG A 126 -11.47 -1.41 14.18
N LYS A 127 -10.64 -1.58 13.15
CA LYS A 127 -9.23 -1.18 13.12
C LYS A 127 -9.05 0.24 12.54
N LEU A 128 -10.11 0.82 11.99
CA LEU A 128 -10.12 2.14 11.36
C LEU A 128 -11.41 2.89 11.72
N SER A 129 -11.34 4.21 11.95
CA SER A 129 -12.52 5.07 12.14
C SER A 129 -13.30 5.24 10.83
N LEU A 130 -14.60 5.50 10.90
CA LEU A 130 -15.43 5.71 9.70
C LEU A 130 -15.00 6.95 8.92
N THR A 131 -14.68 8.03 9.63
CA THR A 131 -14.21 9.29 9.05
C THR A 131 -12.94 9.07 8.21
N ARG A 132 -11.96 8.34 8.76
CA ARG A 132 -10.71 8.02 8.06
C ARG A 132 -10.94 7.06 6.90
N ALA A 133 -11.83 6.08 7.07
CA ALA A 133 -12.19 5.15 6.00
C ALA A 133 -12.75 5.88 4.76
N VAL A 134 -13.74 6.76 4.97
CA VAL A 134 -14.34 7.53 3.88
C VAL A 134 -13.31 8.45 3.23
N TRP A 135 -12.47 9.13 4.03
CA TRP A 135 -11.42 9.99 3.51
C TRP A 135 -10.42 9.23 2.64
N TYR A 136 -9.96 8.06 3.09
CA TYR A 136 -9.03 7.22 2.32
C TYR A 136 -9.66 6.73 1.03
N MET A 137 -10.92 6.27 1.05
CA MET A 137 -11.61 5.81 -0.17
C MET A 137 -11.74 6.94 -1.20
N VAL A 138 -12.04 8.16 -0.76
CA VAL A 138 -12.08 9.33 -1.66
C VAL A 138 -10.69 9.59 -2.26
N MET A 139 -9.64 9.63 -1.45
CA MET A 139 -8.28 9.88 -1.91
C MET A 139 -7.76 8.77 -2.84
N GLN A 140 -8.08 7.51 -2.56
CA GLN A 140 -7.76 6.36 -3.41
C GLN A 140 -8.45 6.47 -4.77
N CYS A 141 -9.76 6.73 -4.80
CA CYS A 141 -10.51 6.92 -6.05
C CYS A 141 -9.98 8.10 -6.86
N LEU A 142 -9.69 9.23 -6.23
CA LEU A 142 -9.10 10.40 -6.91
C LEU A 142 -7.70 10.08 -7.47
N GLY A 143 -6.86 9.40 -6.69
CA GLY A 143 -5.54 8.96 -7.13
C GLY A 143 -5.63 8.04 -8.35
N ALA A 144 -6.53 7.06 -8.31
CA ALA A 144 -6.79 6.15 -9.42
C ALA A 144 -7.21 6.89 -10.70
N ILE A 145 -8.16 7.83 -10.58
CA ILE A 145 -8.63 8.66 -11.71
C ILE A 145 -7.48 9.48 -12.29
N CYS A 146 -6.67 10.14 -11.45
CA CYS A 146 -5.52 10.92 -11.90
C CYS A 146 -4.47 10.03 -12.59
N GLY A 147 -4.17 8.85 -12.04
CA GLY A 147 -3.20 7.91 -12.61
C GLY A 147 -3.63 7.44 -14.00
N ALA A 148 -4.88 7.01 -14.14
CA ALA A 148 -5.45 6.64 -15.44
C ALA A 148 -5.50 7.83 -16.42
N GLY A 149 -5.84 9.02 -15.91
CA GLY A 149 -5.92 10.26 -16.69
C GLY A 149 -4.57 10.65 -17.31
N VAL A 150 -3.47 10.52 -16.57
CA VAL A 150 -2.11 10.78 -17.09
C VAL A 150 -1.77 9.81 -18.21
N VAL A 151 -2.07 8.52 -18.05
CA VAL A 151 -1.83 7.53 -19.12
C VAL A 151 -2.66 7.85 -20.36
N LYS A 152 -3.93 8.22 -20.20
CA LYS A 152 -4.78 8.67 -21.31
C LYS A 152 -4.22 9.94 -21.98
N GLY A 153 -3.63 10.86 -21.22
CA GLY A 153 -3.00 12.07 -21.74
C GLY A 153 -1.80 11.78 -22.65
N PHE A 154 -0.99 10.78 -22.32
CA PHE A 154 0.19 10.41 -23.14
C PHE A 154 -0.15 9.61 -24.40
N GLN A 155 -1.25 8.84 -24.40
CA GLN A 155 -1.59 7.93 -25.50
C GLN A 155 -3.11 7.90 -25.76
N THR A 156 -3.71 9.05 -26.03
CA THR A 156 -5.17 9.22 -26.06
C THR A 156 -5.89 8.27 -27.01
N SER A 157 -5.44 8.13 -28.27
CA SER A 157 -6.10 7.30 -29.28
C SER A 157 -6.04 5.82 -28.93
N GLU A 158 -4.84 5.33 -28.57
CA GLU A 158 -4.64 3.92 -28.22
C GLU A 158 -5.33 3.56 -26.91
N TYR A 159 -5.32 4.46 -25.92
CA TYR A 159 -6.03 4.28 -24.65
C TYR A 159 -7.52 4.03 -24.87
N GLN A 160 -8.17 4.84 -25.72
CA GLN A 160 -9.59 4.68 -26.00
C GLN A 160 -9.90 3.41 -26.81
N LEU A 161 -9.04 3.08 -27.78
CA LEU A 161 -9.24 1.92 -28.65
C LEU A 161 -9.00 0.58 -27.95
N LEU A 162 -8.07 0.53 -27.01
CA LEU A 162 -7.65 -0.70 -26.31
C LEU A 162 -8.33 -0.88 -24.94
N GLY A 163 -9.36 -0.08 -24.63
CA GLY A 163 -10.13 -0.20 -23.38
C GLY A 163 -9.46 0.38 -22.14
N GLY A 164 -8.33 1.09 -22.28
CA GLY A 164 -7.76 1.92 -21.23
C GLY A 164 -7.29 1.20 -19.96
N GLY A 165 -7.09 -0.12 -20.03
CA GLY A 165 -6.78 -0.96 -18.86
C GLY A 165 -7.96 -1.15 -17.90
N ALA A 166 -9.19 -0.91 -18.33
CA ALA A 166 -10.39 -1.10 -17.52
C ALA A 166 -10.77 -2.59 -17.38
N ASN A 167 -11.26 -2.96 -16.20
CA ASN A 167 -11.76 -4.31 -15.94
C ASN A 167 -13.09 -4.53 -16.67
N VAL A 168 -13.19 -5.62 -17.43
CA VAL A 168 -14.41 -6.04 -18.13
C VAL A 168 -14.61 -7.54 -17.97
N VAL A 169 -15.87 -7.99 -17.99
CA VAL A 169 -16.16 -9.43 -18.04
C VAL A 169 -15.77 -9.94 -19.43
N ALA A 170 -14.83 -10.89 -19.47
CA ALA A 170 -14.36 -11.44 -20.73
C ALA A 170 -15.49 -12.15 -21.49
N PRO A 171 -15.50 -12.10 -22.84
CA PRO A 171 -16.46 -12.83 -23.65
C PRO A 171 -16.47 -14.32 -23.29
N GLY A 172 -17.65 -14.92 -23.19
CA GLY A 172 -17.82 -16.32 -22.80
C GLY A 172 -18.04 -16.54 -21.29
N TYR A 173 -17.92 -15.50 -20.46
CA TYR A 173 -18.27 -15.57 -19.04
C TYR A 173 -19.55 -14.81 -18.72
N THR A 174 -20.31 -15.32 -17.76
CA THR A 174 -21.50 -14.62 -17.25
C THR A 174 -21.09 -13.56 -16.23
N LYS A 175 -21.98 -12.56 -16.02
CA LYS A 175 -21.80 -11.58 -14.94
C LYS A 175 -21.69 -12.23 -13.56
N GLY A 176 -22.39 -13.35 -13.33
CA GLY A 176 -22.31 -14.11 -12.09
C GLY A 176 -20.94 -14.75 -11.88
N SER A 177 -20.34 -15.32 -12.94
CA SER A 177 -18.98 -15.86 -12.90
C SER A 177 -17.94 -14.77 -12.61
N GLY A 178 -18.07 -13.60 -13.26
CA GLY A 178 -17.19 -12.46 -12.99
C GLY A 178 -17.32 -11.95 -11.55
N LEU A 179 -18.54 -11.81 -11.04
CA LEU A 179 -18.79 -11.41 -9.65
C LEU A 179 -18.19 -12.41 -8.66
N GLY A 180 -18.39 -13.71 -8.88
CA GLY A 180 -17.83 -14.75 -8.01
C GLY A 180 -16.31 -14.72 -7.96
N ALA A 181 -15.66 -14.50 -9.10
CA ALA A 181 -14.20 -14.38 -9.17
C ALA A 181 -13.69 -13.15 -8.39
N GLU A 182 -14.32 -11.99 -8.55
CA GLU A 182 -13.95 -10.76 -7.82
C GLU A 182 -14.14 -10.90 -6.30
N ILE A 183 -15.21 -11.58 -5.86
CA ILE A 183 -15.45 -11.85 -4.43
C ILE A 183 -14.33 -12.72 -3.85
N ILE A 184 -14.00 -13.83 -4.50
CA ILE A 184 -12.96 -14.75 -4.02
C ILE A 184 -11.59 -14.07 -4.04
N GLY A 185 -11.25 -13.37 -5.13
CA GLY A 185 -9.98 -12.64 -5.24
C GLY A 185 -9.81 -11.56 -4.18
N THR A 186 -10.87 -10.77 -3.94
CA THR A 186 -10.86 -9.74 -2.89
C THR A 186 -10.80 -10.36 -1.49
N PHE A 187 -11.47 -11.50 -1.27
CA PHE A 187 -11.39 -12.22 0.00
C PHE A 187 -9.96 -12.64 0.31
N VAL A 188 -9.24 -13.24 -0.65
CA VAL A 188 -7.83 -13.63 -0.47
C VAL A 188 -6.98 -12.42 -0.12
N LEU A 189 -7.11 -11.32 -0.88
CA LEU A 189 -6.38 -10.08 -0.63
C LEU A 189 -6.62 -9.54 0.79
N VAL A 190 -7.88 -9.40 1.20
CA VAL A 190 -8.24 -8.83 2.51
C VAL A 190 -7.86 -9.78 3.65
N TYR A 191 -8.03 -11.10 3.47
CA TYR A 191 -7.57 -12.10 4.42
C TYR A 191 -6.05 -12.02 4.64
N THR A 192 -5.28 -11.84 3.56
CA THR A 192 -3.82 -11.67 3.64
C THR A 192 -3.46 -10.39 4.39
N VAL A 193 -4.17 -9.28 4.19
CA VAL A 193 -3.95 -8.04 4.96
C VAL A 193 -4.22 -8.26 6.45
N PHE A 194 -5.31 -8.94 6.82
CA PHE A 194 -5.57 -9.27 8.22
C PHE A 194 -4.50 -10.20 8.81
N SER A 195 -4.08 -11.20 8.05
CA SER A 195 -3.01 -12.12 8.43
C SER A 195 -1.67 -11.43 8.63
N ALA A 196 -1.37 -10.40 7.84
CA ALA A 196 -0.15 -9.61 7.89
C ALA A 196 -0.16 -8.56 9.03
N THR A 197 -1.34 -8.15 9.49
CA THR A 197 -1.52 -7.15 10.56
C THR A 197 -1.76 -7.76 11.95
N ASP A 198 -1.93 -9.08 12.04
CA ASP A 198 -2.12 -9.78 13.32
C ASP A 198 -0.82 -9.84 14.13
N ALA A 199 -0.75 -9.00 15.17
CA ALA A 199 0.38 -8.88 16.09
C ALA A 199 0.56 -10.11 17.01
N LYS A 200 -0.40 -11.06 17.07
CA LYS A 200 -0.26 -12.32 17.83
C LYS A 200 0.45 -13.42 17.05
N ARG A 201 0.63 -13.25 15.73
CA ARG A 201 1.60 -14.07 15.00
C ARG A 201 2.98 -13.51 15.31
N ASN A 202 3.74 -14.22 16.13
CA ASN A 202 5.15 -13.94 16.41
C ASN A 202 5.91 -13.72 15.09
N ALA A 203 6.06 -12.46 14.69
CA ALA A 203 6.91 -12.07 13.58
C ALA A 203 8.36 -12.18 14.08
N ARG A 204 8.91 -13.40 14.05
CA ARG A 204 10.30 -13.52 13.68
C ARG A 204 10.40 -12.99 12.25
N ASP A 205 11.12 -11.88 12.14
CA ASP A 205 11.75 -11.38 10.92
C ASP A 205 10.82 -10.69 9.89
N SER A 206 10.73 -9.36 10.01
CA SER A 206 10.72 -8.28 8.99
C SER A 206 10.20 -8.49 7.55
N HIS A 207 9.45 -9.54 7.23
CA HIS A 207 9.05 -9.92 5.86
C HIS A 207 7.54 -9.77 5.60
N VAL A 208 6.84 -8.98 6.42
CA VAL A 208 5.42 -8.64 6.26
C VAL A 208 5.05 -8.20 4.83
N PRO A 209 5.89 -7.43 4.10
CA PRO A 209 5.58 -7.05 2.72
C PRO A 209 5.50 -8.25 1.76
N VAL A 210 6.32 -9.28 1.96
CA VAL A 210 6.49 -10.41 1.02
C VAL A 210 5.24 -11.30 0.95
N SER A 211 4.43 -11.32 2.01
CA SER A 211 3.25 -12.21 2.09
C SER A 211 2.04 -11.72 1.27
N ILE A 212 2.03 -10.46 0.80
CA ILE A 212 0.95 -9.89 -0.02
C ILE A 212 1.02 -10.37 -1.49
N LEU A 213 2.07 -11.10 -1.85
CA LEU A 213 2.39 -11.44 -3.23
C LEU A 213 1.79 -12.77 -3.74
N PHE A 214 0.95 -13.45 -2.95
CA PHE A 214 0.34 -14.73 -3.32
C PHE A 214 -1.19 -14.67 -3.36
#